data_AF-A0A2N3PLD7-F1
#
_entry.id   AF-A0A2N3PLD7-F1
#
_cell.length_a   1.000
_cell.length_b   1.000
_cell.length_c   1.000
_cell.angle_alpha   90.00
_cell.angle_beta   90.00
_cell.angle_gamma   90.00
#
_symmetry.space_group_name_H-M   'P 1'
#
loop_
_entity.id
_entity.type
_entity.pdbx_description
1 polymer ?
#
loop_
_entity_poly.entity_id
_entity_poly.type
_entity_poly.pdbx_seq_one_letter_code
_entity_poly.pdbx_strand_id
1 'polypeptide(L)'
;MRLFAMVLLTQMLFSDPFYYGDMEFRRGLKLFGILHTKANINGEWVEINASFAHANESFKLLALQDSCVILENMESKKKQKLCKDKPKFIKERGKGK
;
A
#
# COMPACT_ATOMS: atom_id res chain seq x y z
N MET A 1 1.22 -4.60 40.66
CA MET A 1 0.38 -4.63 39.42
C MET A 1 0.39 -3.29 38.68
N ARG A 2 1.56 -2.73 38.34
CA ARG A 2 1.66 -1.47 37.55
C ARG A 2 2.37 -1.65 36.19
N LEU A 3 2.96 -2.82 35.94
CA LEU A 3 3.73 -3.13 34.73
C LEU A 3 2.88 -3.69 33.58
N PHE A 4 1.69 -4.23 33.86
CA PHE A 4 0.82 -4.82 32.82
C PHE A 4 0.10 -3.78 31.95
N ALA A 5 -0.15 -2.57 32.46
CA ALA A 5 -0.87 -1.53 31.72
C ALA A 5 -0.02 -0.91 30.59
N MET A 6 1.32 -0.89 30.71
CA MET A 6 2.19 -0.33 29.67
C MET A 6 2.31 -1.22 28.42
N VAL A 7 2.18 -2.53 28.56
CA VAL A 7 2.29 -3.47 27.43
C VAL A 7 1.06 -3.42 26.52
N LEU A 8 -0.11 -3.08 27.06
CA LEU A 8 -1.33 -2.92 26.29
C LEU A 8 -1.39 -1.59 25.51
N LEU A 9 -0.75 -0.53 26.02
CA LEU A 9 -0.75 0.77 25.33
C LEU A 9 0.15 0.79 24.09
N THR A 10 1.25 0.03 24.09
CA THR A 10 2.17 -0.04 22.95
C THR A 10 1.57 -0.75 21.73
N GLN A 11 0.59 -1.63 21.92
CA GLN A 11 -0.06 -2.31 20.79
C GLN A 11 -1.06 -1.42 20.03
N MET A 12 -1.53 -0.33 20.64
CA MET A 12 -2.45 0.61 19.98
C MET A 12 -1.73 1.68 19.14
N LEU A 13 -0.42 1.86 19.29
CA LEU A 13 0.35 2.87 18.53
C LEU A 13 0.74 2.40 17.12
N PHE A 14 0.51 1.13 16.78
CA PHE A 14 0.88 0.53 15.50
C PHE A 14 -0.31 -0.02 14.69
N SER A 15 -1.56 0.24 15.13
CA SER A 15 -2.71 -0.09 14.30
C SER A 15 -2.85 0.96 13.19
N ASP A 16 -2.17 0.73 12.07
CA ASP A 16 -2.46 1.46 10.85
C ASP A 16 -3.92 1.15 10.46
N PRO A 17 -4.84 2.13 10.47
CA PRO A 17 -6.25 1.91 10.14
C PRO A 17 -6.44 1.45 8.68
N PHE A 18 -5.36 1.43 7.88
CA PHE A 18 -5.31 0.93 6.52
C PHE A 18 -4.49 -0.35 6.35
N TYR A 19 -4.13 -1.05 7.44
CA TYR A 19 -3.49 -2.36 7.35
C TYR A 19 -4.52 -3.44 6.99
N TYR A 20 -4.50 -3.87 5.73
CA TYR A 20 -5.45 -4.83 5.16
C TYR A 20 -5.04 -6.31 5.33
N GLY A 21 -3.96 -6.61 6.07
CA GLY A 21 -3.46 -7.99 6.28
C GLY A 21 -3.00 -8.68 4.98
N ASP A 22 -2.79 -10.01 5.06
CA ASP A 22 -2.34 -10.89 3.96
C ASP A 22 -3.48 -11.22 2.96
N MET A 23 -4.37 -10.26 2.68
CA MET A 23 -5.51 -10.41 1.77
C MET A 23 -5.03 -10.55 0.31
N GLU A 24 -4.75 -11.78 -0.15
CA GLU A 24 -4.56 -12.18 -1.56
C GLU A 24 -3.86 -11.17 -2.52
N PHE A 25 -2.96 -10.31 -2.03
CA PHE A 25 -2.17 -9.39 -2.88
C PHE A 25 -1.05 -10.14 -3.62
N ARG A 26 -1.00 -11.47 -3.51
CA ARG A 26 0.07 -12.36 -3.95
C ARG A 26 0.31 -12.40 -5.47
N ARG A 27 -0.42 -11.64 -6.28
CA ARG A 27 -0.23 -11.63 -7.75
C ARG A 27 0.24 -10.30 -8.33
N GLY A 28 0.35 -9.24 -7.54
CA GLY A 28 0.91 -7.98 -8.05
C GLY A 28 0.81 -6.81 -7.08
N LEU A 29 1.61 -5.79 -7.35
CA LEU A 29 1.61 -4.54 -6.61
C LEU A 29 0.29 -3.80 -6.82
N LYS A 30 -0.33 -3.33 -5.74
CA LYS A 30 -1.51 -2.47 -5.73
C LYS A 30 -1.26 -1.22 -4.90
N LEU A 31 -1.72 -0.08 -5.43
CA LEU A 31 -1.63 1.21 -4.76
C LEU A 31 -2.99 1.57 -4.13
N PHE A 32 -3.02 1.68 -2.80
CA PHE A 32 -4.23 2.01 -2.04
C PHE A 32 -4.36 3.50 -1.73
N GLY A 33 -3.23 4.16 -1.48
CA GLY A 33 -3.22 5.55 -1.06
C GLY A 33 -1.89 6.26 -1.33
N ILE A 34 -1.96 7.57 -1.44
CA ILE A 34 -0.80 8.47 -1.56
C ILE A 34 -1.00 9.56 -0.52
N LEU A 35 0.05 9.84 0.25
CA LEU A 35 0.21 11.00 1.11
C LEU A 35 1.42 11.79 0.62
N HIS A 36 1.68 12.96 1.22
CA HIS A 36 2.70 13.88 0.71
C HIS A 36 4.11 13.26 0.54
N THR A 37 4.51 12.36 1.43
CA THR A 37 5.86 11.75 1.44
C THR A 37 5.87 10.22 1.33
N LYS A 38 4.70 9.59 1.31
CA LYS A 38 4.58 8.12 1.37
C LYS A 38 3.38 7.60 0.58
N ALA A 39 3.47 6.35 0.15
CA ALA A 39 2.40 5.64 -0.55
C ALA A 39 2.06 4.33 0.14
N ASN A 40 0.78 3.96 0.18
CA ASN A 40 0.33 2.67 0.67
C ASN A 40 0.33 1.66 -0.48
N ILE A 41 1.30 0.75 -0.49
CA ILE A 41 1.48 -0.28 -1.50
C ILE A 41 1.24 -1.63 -0.83
N ASN A 42 0.28 -2.41 -1.33
CA ASN A 42 -0.09 -3.70 -0.74
C ASN A 42 -0.44 -3.66 0.77
N GLY A 43 -0.95 -2.54 1.27
CA GLY A 43 -1.30 -2.37 2.68
C GLY A 43 -0.16 -1.80 3.54
N GLU A 44 1.03 -1.58 3.00
CA GLU A 44 2.19 -1.04 3.72
C GLU A 44 2.50 0.40 3.28
N TRP A 45 2.76 1.30 4.22
CA TRP A 45 3.19 2.67 3.93
C TRP A 45 4.70 2.73 3.66
N VAL A 46 5.06 3.02 2.41
CA VAL A 46 6.44 3.15 1.94
C VAL A 46 6.77 4.63 1.69
N GLU A 47 7.88 5.11 2.23
CA GLU A 47 8.36 6.48 2.03
C GLU A 47 9.09 6.67 0.69
N ILE A 48 9.09 7.90 0.16
CA ILE A 48 9.94 8.25 -0.99
C ILE A 48 11.39 7.84 -0.72
N ASN A 49 12.03 7.26 -1.73
CA ASN A 49 13.38 6.69 -1.72
C ASN A 49 13.58 5.45 -0.82
N ALA A 50 12.55 4.99 -0.11
CA ALA A 50 12.63 3.73 0.62
C ALA A 50 12.51 2.53 -0.33
N SER A 51 13.10 1.41 0.09
CA SER A 51 13.02 0.12 -0.58
C SER A 51 12.11 -0.84 0.18
N PHE A 52 11.41 -1.69 -0.54
CA PHE A 52 10.52 -2.72 0.03
C PHE A 52 10.57 -3.99 -0.84
N ALA A 53 10.26 -5.13 -0.24
CA ALA A 53 10.26 -6.43 -0.92
C ALA A 53 8.83 -6.89 -1.21
N HIS A 54 8.59 -7.44 -2.40
CA HIS A 54 7.33 -8.09 -2.74
C HIS A 54 7.56 -9.23 -3.73
N ALA A 55 6.99 -10.40 -3.44
CA ALA A 55 7.07 -11.58 -4.31
C ALA A 55 8.50 -11.94 -4.77
N ASN A 56 9.47 -11.92 -3.84
CA ASN A 56 10.91 -12.13 -4.06
C ASN A 56 11.62 -11.09 -4.93
N GLU A 57 10.97 -9.98 -5.25
CA GLU A 57 11.59 -8.82 -5.92
C GLU A 57 11.74 -7.66 -4.93
N SER A 58 12.78 -6.85 -5.11
CA SER A 58 12.99 -5.61 -4.35
C SER A 58 12.66 -4.39 -5.20
N PHE A 59 11.87 -3.48 -4.65
CA PHE A 59 11.43 -2.26 -5.32
C PHE A 59 11.85 -1.03 -4.51
N LYS A 60 12.11 0.08 -5.21
CA LYS A 60 12.33 1.40 -4.62
C LYS A 60 11.24 2.37 -5.07
N LEU A 61 10.66 3.10 -4.13
CA LEU A 61 9.72 4.18 -4.43
C LEU A 61 10.49 5.43 -4.87
N LEU A 62 10.36 5.85 -6.12
CA LEU A 62 11.10 6.99 -6.66
C LEU A 62 10.32 8.31 -6.62
N ALA A 63 9.03 8.25 -6.93
CA ALA A 63 8.22 9.46 -7.04
C ALA A 63 6.74 9.20 -6.75
N LEU A 64 6.07 10.23 -6.26
CA LEU A 64 4.64 10.31 -6.05
C LEU A 64 4.03 11.26 -7.09
N GLN A 65 2.92 10.86 -7.70
CA GLN A 65 2.10 11.65 -8.63
C GLN A 65 0.64 11.52 -8.15
N ASP A 66 -0.24 12.46 -8.51
CA ASP A 66 -1.62 12.57 -7.97
C ASP A 66 -2.33 11.24 -7.68
N SER A 67 -2.39 10.34 -8.68
CA SER A 67 -3.04 9.03 -8.55
C SER A 67 -2.11 7.85 -8.81
N CYS A 68 -0.80 8.08 -8.92
CA CYS A 68 0.16 7.05 -9.30
C CYS A 68 1.52 7.23 -8.60
N VAL A 69 2.30 6.16 -8.56
CA VAL A 69 3.67 6.18 -8.06
C VAL A 69 4.62 5.59 -9.09
N ILE A 70 5.87 6.03 -9.06
CA ILE A 70 6.94 5.46 -9.89
C ILE A 70 7.79 4.57 -8.99
N LEU A 71 7.88 3.30 -9.37
CA LEU A 71 8.69 2.29 -8.69
C LEU A 71 9.82 1.86 -9.60
N GLU A 72 10.96 1.50 -9.02
CA GLU A 72 12.08 0.87 -9.71
C GLU A 72 12.31 -0.51 -9.11
N ASN A 73 12.27 -1.56 -9.92
CA ASN A 73 12.78 -2.86 -9.50
C ASN A 73 14.32 -2.75 -9.39
N MET A 74 14.86 -3.06 -8.22
CA MET A 74 16.25 -2.81 -7.90
C MET A 74 17.24 -3.74 -8.62
N GLU A 75 16.80 -4.93 -9.03
CA GLU A 75 17.61 -5.91 -9.75
C GLU A 75 17.65 -5.60 -11.25
N SER A 76 16.49 -5.49 -11.87
CA SER A 76 16.35 -5.23 -13.32
C SER A 76 16.56 -3.76 -13.69
N LYS A 77 16.58 -2.84 -12.72
CA LYS A 77 16.55 -1.38 -12.92
C LYS A 77 15.36 -0.88 -13.74
N LYS A 78 14.33 -1.72 -13.90
CA LYS A 78 13.14 -1.37 -14.68
C LYS A 78 12.23 -0.48 -13.84
N LYS A 79 11.87 0.67 -14.43
CA LYS A 79 10.86 1.57 -13.85
C LYS A 79 9.47 1.14 -14.27
N GLN A 80 8.53 1.20 -13.33
CA GLN A 80 7.12 0.95 -13.57
C GLN A 80 6.27 2.02 -12.90
N LYS A 81 5.14 2.33 -13.54
CA LYS A 81 4.13 3.24 -13.01
C LYS A 81 3.00 2.42 -12.43
N LEU A 82 2.74 2.60 -11.14
CA LEU A 82 1.64 1.94 -10.43
C LEU A 82 0.59 2.99 -10.10
N CYS A 83 -0.65 2.79 -10.56
CA CYS A 83 -1.74 3.74 -10.33
C CYS A 83 -2.78 3.15 -9.39
N LYS A 84 -3.50 4.02 -8.68
CA LYS A 84 -4.64 3.65 -7.86
C LYS A 84 -5.72 3.08 -8.77
N ASP A 85 -6.31 1.96 -8.37
CA ASP A 85 -7.42 1.36 -9.11
C ASP A 85 -8.59 2.35 -9.21
N LYS A 86 -9.14 2.51 -10.41
CA LYS A 86 -10.36 3.30 -10.58
C LYS A 86 -11.48 2.64 -9.78
N PRO A 87 -12.30 3.40 -9.05
CA PRO A 87 -13.46 2.84 -8.38
C PRO A 87 -14.33 2.14 -9.43
N LYS A 88 -14.51 0.83 -9.28
CA LYS A 88 -15.49 0.08 -10.05
C LYS A 88 -16.86 0.42 -9.48
N PHE A 89 -17.50 1.43 -10.04
CA PHE A 89 -18.90 1.68 -9.74
C PHE A 89 -19.70 0.44 -10.16
N ILE A 90 -20.31 -0.22 -9.18
CA ILE A 90 -21.29 -1.27 -9.44
C ILE A 90 -22.46 -0.54 -10.11
N LYS A 91 -22.63 -0.71 -11.43
CA LYS A 91 -23.88 -0.35 -12.07
C LYS A 91 -24.95 -1.22 -11.42
N GLU A 92 -25.81 -0.64 -10.60
CA GLU A 92 -27.07 -1.28 -10.27
C GLU A 92 -27.72 -1.65 -11.60
N ARG A 93 -27.90 -2.94 -11.86
CA ARG A 93 -28.78 -3.37 -12.94
C ARG A 93 -30.17 -2.94 -12.51
N GLY A 94 -30.54 -1.71 -12.89
CA GLY A 94 -31.92 -1.30 -12.90
C GLY A 94 -32.70 -2.34 -13.69
N LYS A 95 -33.50 -3.15 -12.98
CA LYS A 95 -34.57 -3.91 -13.60
C LYS A 95 -35.55 -2.88 -14.16
N GLY A 96 -35.36 -2.52 -15.41
CA GLY A 96 -36.17 -1.56 -16.13
C GLY A 96 -37.01 -2.25 -17.19
N LYS A 97 -38.27 -2.49 -16.82
CA LYS A 97 -39.45 -2.84 -17.64
C LYS A 97 -39.53 -4.27 -18.19
#